data_AF-A0A537S568-F1
#
_entry.id   AF-A0A537S568-F1
#
_cell.length_a   1.000
_cell.length_b   1.000
_cell.length_c   1.000
_cell.angle_alpha   90.00
_cell.angle_beta   90.00
_cell.angle_gamma   90.00
#
_symmetry.space_group_name_H-M   'P 1'
#
loop_
_entity.id
_entity.type
_entity.pdbx_description
1 polymer ?
#
loop_
_entity_poly.entity_id
_entity_poly.type
_entity_poly.pdbx_seq_one_letter_code
_entity_poly.pdbx_strand_id
1 'polypeptide(L)'
;MIAFHMMHQNARTVVFPLTQEHRVGTLMMFAVRNIFSRPERLAETMRELADDGLVPRELADNPDPLGFLVHQGGASSVVDAAYRFVRHEPGVDVVLFGTGDHAHLRSNIASILKPPLPEADRARLASLFGHLVGVGLDAPHLSRAGRVTTS
;
A
#
# COMPACT_ATOMS: atom_id res chain seq x y z
N MET A 1 -2.91 -15.81 -3.64
CA MET A 1 -2.45 -14.93 -2.53
C MET A 1 -1.43 -13.97 -3.10
N ILE A 2 -1.68 -12.66 -3.00
CA ILE A 2 -0.96 -11.63 -3.77
C ILE A 2 -0.63 -10.47 -2.83
N ALA A 3 0.53 -9.82 -3.02
CA ALA A 3 0.85 -8.58 -2.33
C ALA A 3 0.18 -7.40 -3.02
N PHE A 4 -0.53 -6.56 -2.28
CA PHE A 4 -1.15 -5.34 -2.82
C PHE A 4 -1.34 -4.31 -1.71
N HIS A 5 -0.87 -3.08 -1.95
CA HIS A 5 -1.05 -1.94 -1.04
C HIS A 5 -0.79 -0.61 -1.77
N MET A 6 -0.92 0.51 -1.05
CA MET A 6 -0.83 1.88 -1.60
C MET A 6 0.43 2.20 -2.40
N MET A 7 1.53 1.46 -2.19
CA MET A 7 2.82 1.66 -2.87
C MET A 7 3.24 0.47 -3.76
N HIS A 8 2.34 -0.51 -3.94
CA HIS A 8 2.55 -1.66 -4.81
C HIS A 8 1.22 -2.05 -5.46
N GLN A 9 0.93 -1.46 -6.63
CA GLN A 9 -0.40 -1.49 -7.24
C GLN A 9 -0.48 -2.35 -8.52
N ASN A 10 0.62 -3.00 -8.91
CA ASN A 10 0.77 -3.64 -10.23
C ASN A 10 -0.18 -4.81 -10.47
N ALA A 11 -0.74 -5.40 -9.40
CA ALA A 11 -1.75 -6.46 -9.53
C ALA A 11 -2.94 -6.05 -10.40
N ARG A 12 -3.24 -4.74 -10.50
CA ARG A 12 -4.28 -4.18 -11.39
C ARG A 12 -4.08 -4.48 -12.87
N THR A 13 -2.84 -4.67 -13.32
CA THR A 13 -2.52 -4.72 -14.76
C THR A 13 -2.74 -6.10 -15.37
N VAL A 14 -2.40 -7.15 -14.63
CA VAL A 14 -2.41 -8.54 -15.14
C VAL A 14 -3.16 -9.46 -14.18
N VAL A 15 -2.86 -9.38 -12.88
CA VAL A 15 -3.33 -10.36 -11.90
C VAL A 15 -4.85 -10.24 -11.67
N PHE A 16 -5.34 -9.05 -11.31
CA PHE A 16 -6.77 -8.85 -11.04
C PHE A 16 -7.67 -9.10 -12.25
N PRO A 17 -7.32 -8.65 -13.48
CA PRO A 17 -8.08 -9.02 -14.68
C PRO A 17 -8.20 -10.53 -14.87
N LEU A 18 -7.09 -11.26 -14.78
CA LEU A 18 -7.08 -12.72 -14.96
C LEU A 18 -7.84 -13.46 -13.85
N THR A 19 -7.72 -13.01 -12.60
CA THR A 19 -8.46 -13.65 -11.49
C THR A 19 -9.95 -13.42 -11.62
N GLN A 20 -10.37 -12.24 -12.09
CA GLN A 20 -11.78 -11.95 -12.35
C GLN A 20 -12.32 -12.75 -13.54
N GLU A 21 -11.58 -12.80 -14.66
CA GLU A 21 -11.93 -13.58 -15.86
C GLU A 21 -12.14 -15.06 -15.52
N HIS A 22 -11.22 -15.64 -14.76
CA HIS A 22 -11.25 -17.06 -14.42
C HIS A 22 -11.96 -17.37 -13.10
N ARG A 23 -12.59 -16.37 -12.46
CA ARG A 23 -13.35 -16.52 -11.20
C ARG A 23 -12.52 -17.13 -10.06
N VAL A 24 -11.25 -16.75 -9.98
CA VAL A 24 -10.31 -17.18 -8.94
C VAL A 24 -10.36 -16.19 -7.78
N GLY A 25 -10.74 -16.67 -6.60
CA GLY A 25 -10.72 -15.85 -5.39
C GLY A 25 -9.31 -15.42 -4.99
N THR A 26 -9.18 -14.18 -4.54
CA THR A 26 -7.91 -13.58 -4.15
C THR A 26 -7.83 -13.37 -2.64
N LEU A 27 -6.60 -13.40 -2.13
CA LEU A 27 -6.30 -13.08 -0.74
C LEU A 27 -5.10 -12.16 -0.73
N MET A 28 -5.30 -10.93 -0.25
CA MET A 28 -4.29 -9.88 -0.20
C MET A 28 -3.45 -10.00 1.05
N MET A 29 -2.15 -10.11 0.85
CA MET A 29 -1.14 -9.95 1.88
C MET A 29 -0.58 -8.54 1.87
N PHE A 30 0.04 -8.18 2.99
CA PHE A 30 0.84 -6.95 3.10
C PHE A 30 0.03 -5.65 2.95
N ALA A 31 -1.28 -5.70 3.22
CA ALA A 31 -2.12 -4.49 3.26
C ALA A 31 -1.54 -3.43 4.21
N VAL A 32 -1.04 -3.87 5.37
CA VAL A 32 -0.24 -3.05 6.29
C VAL A 32 1.09 -3.75 6.56
N ARG A 33 2.19 -3.00 6.42
CA ARG A 33 3.57 -3.43 6.69
C ARG A 33 4.27 -2.38 7.53
N ASN A 34 5.51 -2.67 7.91
CA ASN A 34 6.36 -1.74 8.66
C ASN A 34 6.45 -0.36 7.99
N ILE A 35 6.45 -0.29 6.65
CA ILE A 35 6.46 1.00 5.93
C ILE A 35 5.25 1.90 6.27
N PHE A 36 4.12 1.34 6.71
CA PHE A 36 2.92 2.11 7.07
C PHE A 36 2.70 2.23 8.59
N SER A 37 3.45 1.48 9.40
CA SER A 37 3.39 1.54 10.87
C SER A 37 4.63 2.17 11.52
N ARG A 38 5.69 2.43 10.74
CA ARG A 38 6.95 3.04 11.17
C ARG A 38 7.28 4.26 10.32
N PRO A 39 7.00 5.48 10.79
CA PRO A 39 7.23 6.72 10.03
C PRO A 39 8.67 6.87 9.51
N GLU A 40 9.67 6.44 10.29
CA GLU A 40 11.08 6.49 9.93
C GLU A 40 11.39 5.62 8.70
N ARG A 41 10.76 4.44 8.59
CA ARG A 41 10.92 3.53 7.45
C ARG A 41 10.25 4.10 6.21
N LEU A 42 9.10 4.76 6.37
CA LEU A 42 8.43 5.47 5.27
C LEU A 42 9.31 6.59 4.73
N ALA A 43 9.84 7.44 5.61
CA ALA A 43 10.70 8.56 5.23
C ALA A 43 11.99 8.10 4.55
N GLU A 44 12.62 7.03 5.06
CA GLU A 44 13.78 6.39 4.40
C GLU A 44 13.42 5.89 3.00
N THR A 45 12.30 5.18 2.86
CA THR A 45 11.86 4.66 1.56
C THR A 45 11.57 5.79 0.57
N MET A 46 10.96 6.90 1.00
CA MET A 46 10.70 8.05 0.12
C MET A 46 12.00 8.72 -0.35
N ARG A 47 13.03 8.82 0.52
CA ARG A 47 14.35 9.31 0.11
C ARG A 47 14.97 8.42 -0.96
N GLU A 48 15.01 7.12 -0.74
CA GLU A 48 15.56 6.17 -1.72
C GLU A 48 14.81 6.26 -3.07
N LEU A 49 13.47 6.28 -3.04
CA LEU A 49 12.68 6.39 -4.26
C LEU A 49 12.88 7.73 -4.97
N ALA A 50 13.06 8.83 -4.25
CA ALA A 50 13.29 10.15 -4.84
C ALA A 50 14.69 10.27 -5.44
N ASP A 51 15.72 9.70 -4.78
CA ASP A 51 17.08 9.62 -5.31
C ASP A 51 17.14 8.84 -6.62
N ASP A 52 16.27 7.83 -6.76
CA ASP A 52 16.08 7.06 -7.99
C ASP A 52 15.17 7.75 -9.04
N GLY A 53 14.62 8.93 -8.73
CA GLY A 53 13.68 9.66 -9.59
C GLY A 53 12.32 8.98 -9.76
N LEU A 54 11.98 8.00 -8.91
CA LEU A 54 10.73 7.24 -8.97
C LEU A 54 9.56 7.95 -8.31
N VAL A 55 9.83 8.92 -7.43
CA VAL A 55 8.82 9.79 -6.82
C VAL A 55 9.32 11.24 -6.75
N PRO A 56 8.43 12.24 -6.61
CA PRO A 56 8.84 13.64 -6.50
C PRO A 56 9.73 13.89 -5.27
N ARG A 57 10.71 14.79 -5.39
CA ARG A 57 11.68 15.13 -4.34
C ARG A 57 10.98 15.65 -3.08
N GLU A 58 9.84 16.32 -3.23
CA GLU A 58 9.03 16.87 -2.15
C GLU A 58 8.54 15.77 -1.19
N LEU A 59 8.38 14.52 -1.65
CA LEU A 59 8.02 13.41 -0.75
C LEU A 59 9.19 12.95 0.12
N ALA A 60 10.44 13.11 -0.33
CA ALA A 60 11.63 12.79 0.45
C ALA A 60 11.89 13.83 1.56
N ASP A 61 11.57 15.10 1.27
CA ASP A 61 11.79 16.22 2.18
C ASP A 61 10.61 16.44 3.16
N ASN A 62 9.47 15.78 2.94
CA ASN A 62 8.30 15.86 3.80
C ASN A 62 8.38 14.84 4.96
N PRO A 63 8.31 15.28 6.23
CA PRO A 63 8.31 14.37 7.39
C PRO A 63 7.06 13.48 7.48
N ASP A 64 5.97 13.83 6.77
CA ASP A 64 4.75 13.03 6.66
C ASP A 64 4.28 12.93 5.19
N PRO A 65 4.95 12.09 4.37
CA PRO A 65 4.70 12.02 2.94
C PRO A 65 3.33 11.43 2.57
N LEU A 66 2.68 10.72 3.51
CA LEU A 66 1.33 10.19 3.36
C LEU A 66 0.28 10.96 4.17
N GLY A 67 0.67 12.07 4.81
CA GLY A 67 -0.23 12.90 5.63
C GLY A 67 -1.42 13.46 4.87
N PHE A 68 -1.32 13.56 3.54
CA PHE A 68 -2.44 13.97 2.69
C PHE A 68 -3.64 13.01 2.76
N LEU A 69 -3.48 11.78 3.26
CA LEU A 69 -4.56 10.82 3.45
C LEU A 69 -5.32 11.06 4.77
N VAL A 70 -4.73 11.80 5.71
CA VAL A 70 -5.23 11.97 7.08
C VAL A 70 -5.81 13.37 7.24
N HIS A 71 -7.11 13.49 6.99
CA HIS A 71 -7.85 14.74 7.08
C HIS A 71 -9.34 14.49 7.34
N GLN A 72 -10.11 15.56 7.57
CA GLN A 72 -11.56 15.49 7.66
C GLN A 72 -12.16 14.90 6.37
N GLY A 73 -12.93 13.82 6.50
CA GLY A 73 -13.48 13.04 5.38
C GLY A 73 -12.52 12.00 4.78
N GLY A 74 -11.23 12.03 5.13
CA GLY A 74 -10.20 11.08 4.72
C GLY A 74 -10.07 9.88 5.67
N ALA A 75 -8.84 9.39 5.82
CA ALA A 75 -8.49 8.36 6.79
C ALA A 75 -8.24 8.94 8.19
N SER A 76 -8.41 8.11 9.22
CA SER A 76 -8.04 8.49 10.60
C SER A 76 -6.56 8.28 10.92
N SER A 77 -5.85 7.50 10.10
CA SER A 77 -4.42 7.25 10.19
C SER A 77 -3.92 6.61 8.88
N VAL A 78 -2.60 6.52 8.70
CA VAL A 78 -2.01 5.80 7.54
C VAL A 78 -2.41 4.32 7.52
N VAL A 79 -2.52 3.68 8.69
CA VAL A 79 -2.97 2.29 8.83
C VAL A 79 -4.44 2.15 8.40
N ASP A 80 -5.31 3.08 8.80
CA ASP A 80 -6.71 3.13 8.35
C ASP A 80 -6.79 3.29 6.83
N ALA A 81 -5.98 4.19 6.27
CA ALA A 81 -5.90 4.41 4.83
C ALA A 81 -5.48 3.15 4.08
N ALA A 82 -4.43 2.47 4.56
CA ALA A 82 -3.90 1.27 3.97
C ALA A 82 -4.95 0.14 3.90
N TYR A 83 -5.69 -0.11 4.98
CA TYR A 83 -6.76 -1.10 4.97
C TYR A 83 -7.90 -0.73 4.03
N ARG A 84 -8.38 0.53 4.08
CA ARG A 84 -9.47 1.00 3.22
C ARG A 84 -9.09 0.99 1.74
N PHE A 85 -7.84 1.31 1.42
CA PHE A 85 -7.32 1.24 0.05
C PHE A 85 -7.40 -0.18 -0.50
N VAL A 86 -6.86 -1.17 0.24
CA VAL A 86 -6.83 -2.57 -0.22
C VAL A 86 -8.23 -3.19 -0.25
N ARG A 87 -9.04 -2.96 0.79
CA ARG A 87 -10.36 -3.59 0.95
C ARG A 87 -11.39 -3.16 -0.10
N HIS A 88 -11.22 -2.00 -0.72
CA HIS A 88 -12.16 -1.49 -1.72
C HIS A 88 -11.59 -1.56 -3.14
N GLU A 89 -10.47 -2.24 -3.33
CA GLU A 89 -9.88 -2.47 -4.64
C GLU A 89 -10.68 -3.52 -5.43
N PRO A 90 -11.08 -3.25 -6.67
CA PRO A 90 -11.66 -4.26 -7.55
C PRO A 90 -10.71 -5.45 -7.78
N GLY A 91 -11.20 -6.66 -7.54
CA GLY A 91 -10.41 -7.89 -7.63
C GLY A 91 -9.78 -8.34 -6.30
N VAL A 92 -10.03 -7.64 -5.19
CA VAL A 92 -9.68 -8.08 -3.84
C VAL A 92 -10.90 -8.73 -3.15
N ASP A 93 -10.81 -10.03 -2.86
CA ASP A 93 -11.90 -10.78 -2.21
C ASP A 93 -11.69 -10.91 -0.70
N VAL A 94 -10.45 -11.18 -0.28
CA VAL A 94 -10.07 -11.33 1.14
C VAL A 94 -8.89 -10.44 1.48
N VAL A 95 -8.99 -9.66 2.56
CA VAL A 95 -7.88 -8.89 3.12
C VAL A 95 -7.33 -9.63 4.34
N LEU A 96 -6.10 -10.13 4.23
CA LEU A 96 -5.42 -10.77 5.36
C LEU A 96 -4.68 -9.73 6.20
N PHE A 97 -4.91 -9.78 7.51
CA PHE A 97 -4.13 -9.03 8.49
C PHE A 97 -3.82 -9.91 9.70
N GLY A 98 -2.77 -9.54 10.44
CA GLY A 98 -2.34 -10.25 11.64
C GLY A 98 -1.88 -9.29 12.71
N THR A 99 -2.17 -9.62 13.96
CA THR A 99 -1.72 -8.87 15.14
C THR A 99 -1.76 -9.77 16.36
N GLY A 100 -0.77 -9.60 17.26
CA GLY A 100 -0.79 -10.21 18.59
C GLY A 100 -1.48 -9.35 19.66
N ASP A 101 -1.93 -8.16 19.28
CA ASP A 101 -2.58 -7.19 20.17
C ASP A 101 -4.09 -7.07 19.88
N HIS A 102 -4.90 -7.15 20.93
CA HIS A 102 -6.37 -7.12 20.84
C HIS A 102 -6.92 -5.74 20.42
N ALA A 103 -6.26 -4.65 20.80
CA ALA A 103 -6.71 -3.31 20.42
C ALA A 103 -6.46 -3.07 18.93
N HIS A 104 -5.30 -3.48 18.42
CA HIS A 104 -4.99 -3.52 16.99
C HIS A 104 -6.00 -4.38 16.22
N LEU A 105 -6.39 -5.55 16.74
CA LEU A 105 -7.37 -6.41 16.09
C LEU A 105 -8.69 -5.65 15.84
N ARG A 106 -9.20 -5.00 16.89
CA ARG A 106 -10.44 -4.20 16.81
C ARG A 106 -10.29 -3.00 15.87
N SER A 107 -9.18 -2.27 15.95
CA SER A 107 -8.92 -1.11 15.11
C SER A 107 -8.78 -1.46 13.62
N ASN A 108 -8.09 -2.56 13.31
CA ASN A 108 -7.93 -3.06 11.94
C ASN A 108 -9.29 -3.47 11.34
N ILE A 109 -10.11 -4.22 12.10
CA ILE A 109 -11.47 -4.59 11.67
C ILE A 109 -12.31 -3.34 11.42
N ALA A 110 -12.28 -2.37 12.33
CA ALA A 110 -13.02 -1.12 12.16
C ALA A 110 -12.59 -0.36 10.89
N SER A 111 -11.30 -0.33 10.58
CA SER A 111 -10.77 0.30 9.36
C SER A 111 -11.25 -0.41 8.09
N ILE A 112 -11.21 -1.75 8.07
CA ILE A 112 -11.66 -2.59 6.95
C ILE A 112 -13.17 -2.40 6.68
N LEU A 113 -13.97 -2.20 7.73
CA LEU A 113 -15.43 -2.04 7.57
C LEU A 113 -15.87 -0.62 7.17
N LYS A 114 -14.96 0.37 7.17
CA LYS A 114 -15.30 1.74 6.74
C LYS A 114 -15.52 1.82 5.23
N PRO A 115 -16.21 2.88 4.75
CA PRO A 115 -16.31 3.18 3.33
C PRO A 115 -14.95 3.37 2.64
N PRO A 116 -14.90 3.35 1.29
CA PRO A 116 -13.68 3.64 0.55
C PRO A 116 -13.02 4.96 0.95
N LEU A 117 -11.73 5.10 0.66
CA LEU A 117 -11.08 6.41 0.68
C LEU A 117 -11.73 7.34 -0.36
N PRO A 118 -11.71 8.67 -0.13
CA PRO A 118 -12.10 9.65 -1.14
C PRO A 118 -11.43 9.39 -2.49
N GLU A 119 -12.14 9.65 -3.58
CA GLU A 119 -11.63 9.39 -4.92
C GLU A 119 -10.37 10.21 -5.23
N ALA A 120 -10.31 11.46 -4.77
CA ALA A 120 -9.15 12.32 -4.94
C ALA A 120 -7.88 11.71 -4.30
N ASP A 121 -8.02 11.07 -3.13
CA ASP A 121 -6.92 10.43 -2.43
C ASP A 121 -6.44 9.18 -3.18
N ARG A 122 -7.39 8.37 -3.66
CA ARG A 122 -7.08 7.18 -4.48
C ARG A 122 -6.39 7.55 -5.78
N ALA A 123 -6.87 8.61 -6.46
CA ALA A 123 -6.26 9.12 -7.68
C ALA A 123 -4.85 9.66 -7.44
N ARG A 124 -4.62 10.36 -6.31
CA ARG A 124 -3.29 10.82 -5.92
C ARG A 124 -2.36 9.66 -5.61
N LEU A 125 -2.82 8.62 -4.91
CA LEU A 125 -2.05 7.39 -4.67
C LEU A 125 -1.69 6.68 -5.98
N ALA A 126 -2.61 6.61 -6.94
CA ALA A 126 -2.36 6.01 -8.25
C ALA A 126 -1.33 6.81 -9.05
N SER A 127 -1.42 8.14 -9.04
CA SER A 127 -0.47 9.04 -9.71
C SER A 127 0.93 8.95 -9.11
N LEU A 128 1.04 8.95 -7.79
CA LEU A 128 2.34 8.93 -7.10
C LEU A 128 3.03 7.57 -7.11
N PHE A 129 2.26 6.48 -7.02
CA PHE A 129 2.82 5.17 -6.70
C PHE A 129 2.35 4.03 -7.62
N GLY A 130 1.45 4.30 -8.57
CA GLY A 130 0.86 3.27 -9.43
C GLY A 130 1.87 2.54 -10.32
N HIS A 131 2.98 3.20 -10.66
CA HIS A 131 4.08 2.65 -11.45
C HIS A 131 5.15 1.91 -10.62
N LEU A 132 5.09 1.99 -9.29
CA LEU A 132 6.12 1.41 -8.43
C LEU A 132 6.03 -0.11 -8.37
N VAL A 133 7.17 -0.79 -8.45
CA VAL A 133 7.29 -2.25 -8.38
C VAL A 133 8.15 -2.65 -7.18
N GLY A 134 7.71 -3.66 -6.43
CA GLY A 134 8.49 -4.27 -5.34
C GLY A 134 8.60 -3.47 -4.02
N VAL A 135 8.10 -2.25 -3.95
CA VAL A 135 8.20 -1.41 -2.75
C VAL A 135 7.40 -2.01 -1.58
N GLY A 136 7.99 -2.05 -0.38
CA GLY A 136 7.32 -2.50 0.85
C GLY A 136 7.15 -4.03 0.98
N LEU A 137 7.70 -4.80 0.02
CA LEU A 137 7.60 -6.26 0.00
C LEU A 137 8.72 -6.98 0.77
N ASP A 138 9.43 -6.28 1.67
CA ASP A 138 10.57 -6.82 2.42
C ASP A 138 10.26 -8.21 3.02
N ALA A 139 10.99 -9.23 2.58
CA ALA A 139 10.97 -10.56 3.20
C ALA A 139 12.28 -10.77 3.98
N PRO A 140 12.27 -11.41 5.17
CA PRO A 140 13.46 -11.59 6.00
C PRO A 140 14.65 -12.29 5.31
N HIS A 141 14.41 -12.98 4.20
CA HIS A 141 15.39 -13.76 3.43
C HIS A 141 15.55 -13.31 1.97
N LEU A 142 14.82 -12.27 1.53
CA LEU A 142 14.99 -11.65 0.21
C LEU A 142 15.73 -10.33 0.40
N SER A 143 16.97 -10.42 0.83
CA SER A 143 17.92 -9.31 0.73
C SER A 143 18.05 -8.97 -0.76
N ARG A 144 17.75 -7.72 -1.15
CA ARG A 144 17.83 -7.11 -2.49
C ARG A 144 18.68 -7.93 -3.49
N ALA A 145 18.05 -8.85 -4.22
CA ALA A 145 18.63 -9.37 -5.46
C ALA A 145 18.33 -8.35 -6.56
N GLY A 146 19.41 -7.75 -7.07
CA GLY A 146 19.53 -6.79 -8.18
C GLY A 146 18.26 -6.30 -8.88
N ARG A 147 18.06 -4.98 -8.88
CA ARG A 147 17.27 -4.33 -9.93
C ARG A 147 17.90 -4.68 -11.28
N VAL A 148 17.23 -5.49 -12.07
CA VAL A 148 17.58 -5.68 -13.48
C VAL A 148 17.09 -4.42 -14.19
N THR A 149 18.01 -3.52 -14.50
CA THR A 149 17.80 -2.48 -15.51
C THR A 149 17.77 -3.17 -16.86
N THR A 150 16.59 -3.28 -17.47
CA THR A 150 16.48 -3.60 -18.89
C THR A 150 16.98 -2.40 -19.67
N SER A 151 18.11 -2.59 -20.37
CA SER A 151 18.61 -1.68 -21.41
C SER A 151 17.71 -1.69 -22.64
#